data_AF-A0A7G8GR91-F1
#
_entry.id   AF-A0A7G8GR91-F1
#
_cell.length_a   1.000
_cell.length_b   1.000
_cell.length_c   1.000
_cell.angle_alpha   90.00
_cell.angle_beta   90.00
_cell.angle_gamma   90.00
#
_symmetry.space_group_name_H-M   'P 1'
#
loop_
_entity.id
_entity.type
_entity.pdbx_description
1 polymer ?
#
loop_
_entity_poly.entity_id
_entity_poly.type
_entity_poly.pdbx_seq_one_letter_code
_entity_poly.pdbx_strand_id
1 'polypeptide(L)'
;MPSGQDRQQGYRQGPRPTFLTLRDHGKVFVADMPHLSDGQLAHIGKEAQEVLESLERRIQDMEQELSHGPQERDTLIKASTKRDVTRRFIRAIQDEQEHRQNNPALRSAAGESLPRTFLEVARHRLPGATFDSLLQEALAACAKQQDTAPAPTRLEPSQDKIVPIRNDGDSLPVVVSPAPESASEA
;
A
#
# COMPACT_ATOMS: atom_id res chain seq x y z
N MET A 1 -15.38 50.60 -1.24
CA MET A 1 -14.62 49.82 -2.24
C MET A 1 -13.49 50.69 -2.77
N PRO A 2 -12.28 50.19 -3.08
CA PRO A 2 -11.78 48.80 -3.11
C PRO A 2 -10.69 48.53 -2.03
N SER A 3 -10.62 47.36 -1.39
CA SER A 3 -10.03 46.08 -1.86
C SER A 3 -8.51 46.15 -2.06
N GLY A 4 -7.77 45.94 -0.95
CA GLY A 4 -6.31 45.81 -0.93
C GLY A 4 -5.89 44.43 -1.45
N GLN A 5 -5.67 44.35 -2.74
CA GLN A 5 -5.25 43.16 -3.45
C GLN A 5 -3.74 43.24 -3.75
N ASP A 6 -3.04 42.13 -3.48
CA ASP A 6 -1.75 41.75 -4.07
C ASP A 6 -0.58 42.74 -3.95
N ARG A 7 0.06 42.75 -2.79
CA ARG A 7 1.47 43.15 -2.68
C ARG A 7 2.23 42.24 -1.73
N GLN A 8 2.61 41.06 -2.22
CA GLN A 8 3.88 40.40 -1.90
C GLN A 8 3.95 39.03 -2.58
N GLN A 9 4.63 38.96 -3.72
CA GLN A 9 5.22 37.70 -4.18
C GLN A 9 6.35 37.98 -5.19
N GLY A 10 7.39 38.66 -4.69
CA GLY A 10 8.62 38.90 -5.42
C GLY A 10 9.83 38.55 -4.56
N TYR A 11 9.99 37.29 -4.12
CA TYR A 11 11.24 36.82 -3.51
C TYR A 11 11.47 35.31 -3.77
N ARG A 12 12.62 35.01 -4.43
CA ARG A 12 13.35 33.73 -4.56
C ARG A 12 12.79 32.67 -5.53
N GLN A 13 13.38 32.65 -6.73
CA GLN A 13 13.23 31.63 -7.78
C GLN A 13 14.00 30.35 -7.41
N GLY A 14 13.50 29.59 -6.44
CA GLY A 14 13.66 28.14 -6.42
C GLY A 14 12.38 27.49 -6.97
N PRO A 15 12.37 26.19 -7.29
CA PRO A 15 11.12 25.50 -7.64
C PRO A 15 10.11 25.73 -6.52
N ARG A 16 9.00 26.41 -6.82
CA ARG A 16 7.95 26.64 -5.82
C ARG A 16 7.49 25.27 -5.31
N PRO A 17 7.47 25.03 -3.99
CA PRO A 17 7.08 23.74 -3.47
C PRO A 17 5.65 23.41 -3.89
N THR A 18 5.47 22.25 -4.52
CA THR A 18 4.16 21.76 -4.95
C THR A 18 3.37 21.33 -3.71
N PHE A 19 2.16 21.83 -3.58
CA PHE A 19 1.24 21.46 -2.51
C PHE A 19 -0.18 21.26 -3.04
N LEU A 20 -0.95 20.45 -2.31
CA LEU A 20 -2.38 20.31 -2.52
C LEU A 20 -3.10 20.66 -1.21
N THR A 21 -4.16 21.46 -1.31
CA THR A 21 -5.03 21.72 -0.16
C THR A 21 -6.18 20.72 -0.18
N LEU A 22 -6.18 19.89 0.84
CA LEU A 22 -7.15 18.86 1.15
C LEU A 22 -8.08 19.33 2.28
N ARG A 23 -9.30 18.78 2.31
CA ARG A 23 -10.34 19.08 3.30
C ARG A 23 -9.96 18.56 4.69
N ASP A 24 -9.53 17.30 4.77
CA ASP A 24 -9.28 16.62 6.04
C ASP A 24 -7.83 16.80 6.49
N HIS A 25 -6.88 16.81 5.54
CA HIS A 25 -5.45 16.93 5.82
C HIS A 25 -4.89 18.36 5.68
N GLY A 26 -5.68 19.32 5.20
CA GLY A 26 -5.23 20.70 5.01
C GLY A 26 -4.18 20.82 3.88
N LYS A 27 -3.18 21.69 4.05
CA LYS A 27 -2.13 21.89 3.04
C LYS A 27 -1.07 20.80 3.16
N VAL A 28 -0.97 19.94 2.16
CA VAL A 28 0.02 18.87 2.08
C VAL A 28 1.06 19.21 1.02
N PHE A 29 2.34 19.20 1.40
CA PHE A 29 3.45 19.44 0.48
C PHE A 29 4.03 18.14 -0.03
N VAL A 30 4.44 18.11 -1.29
CA VAL A 30 5.13 16.95 -1.87
C VAL A 30 6.45 16.66 -1.14
N ALA A 31 7.13 17.69 -0.64
CA ALA A 31 8.37 17.55 0.12
C ALA A 31 8.19 16.80 1.46
N ASP A 32 6.97 16.75 1.99
CA ASP A 32 6.68 16.09 3.26
C ASP A 32 6.34 14.60 3.07
N MET A 33 6.07 14.15 1.84
CA MET A 33 5.67 12.77 1.55
C MET A 33 6.61 11.70 2.15
N PRO A 34 7.96 11.84 2.08
CA PRO A 34 8.88 10.86 2.68
C PRO A 34 8.75 10.72 4.20
N HIS A 35 8.19 11.72 4.88
CA HIS A 35 8.02 11.74 6.34
C HIS A 35 6.65 11.22 6.79
N LEU A 36 5.74 10.96 5.85
CA LEU A 36 4.40 10.43 6.12
C LEU A 36 4.42 8.91 6.16
N SER A 37 3.60 8.32 7.03
CA SER A 37 3.41 6.86 7.07
C SER A 37 2.64 6.36 5.84
N ASP A 38 2.73 5.05 5.56
CA ASP A 38 2.01 4.44 4.42
C ASP A 38 0.49 4.61 4.55
N GLY A 39 -0.05 4.51 5.77
CA GLY A 39 -1.46 4.76 6.04
C GLY A 39 -1.86 6.21 5.77
N GLN A 40 -1.00 7.18 6.13
CA GLN A 40 -1.24 8.59 5.83
C GLN A 40 -1.19 8.85 4.32
N LEU A 41 -0.20 8.29 3.60
CA LEU A 41 -0.11 8.41 2.15
C LEU A 41 -1.34 7.79 1.45
N ALA A 42 -1.86 6.67 1.96
CA ALA A 42 -3.07 6.06 1.42
C ALA A 42 -4.31 6.94 1.62
N HIS A 43 -4.51 7.52 2.81
CA HIS A 43 -5.64 8.42 3.09
C HIS A 43 -5.57 9.71 2.28
N ILE A 44 -4.40 10.35 2.25
CA ILE A 44 -4.15 11.56 1.44
C ILE A 44 -4.35 11.25 -0.05
N GLY A 45 -3.90 10.09 -0.52
CA GLY A 45 -4.11 9.64 -1.88
C GLY A 45 -5.59 9.47 -2.23
N LYS A 46 -6.38 8.85 -1.34
CA LYS A 46 -7.83 8.72 -1.52
C LYS A 46 -8.52 10.08 -1.59
N GLU A 47 -8.18 10.98 -0.67
CA GLU A 47 -8.78 12.31 -0.65
C GLU A 47 -8.40 13.13 -1.90
N ALA A 48 -7.14 13.05 -2.35
CA ALA A 48 -6.71 13.67 -3.59
C ALA A 48 -7.45 13.10 -4.81
N GLN A 49 -7.77 11.81 -4.81
CA GLN A 49 -8.57 11.17 -5.86
C GLN A 49 -10.02 11.69 -5.87
N GLU A 50 -10.65 11.85 -4.71
CA GLU A 50 -11.99 12.43 -4.59
C GLU A 50 -12.01 13.89 -5.08
N VAL A 51 -10.97 14.67 -4.77
CA VAL A 51 -10.79 16.02 -5.30
C VAL A 51 -10.61 16.01 -6.82
N LEU A 52 -9.84 15.05 -7.36
CA LEU A 52 -9.63 14.92 -8.79
C LEU A 52 -10.94 14.61 -9.52
N GLU A 53 -11.70 13.63 -9.05
CA GLU A 53 -12.99 13.24 -9.61
C GLU A 53 -13.99 14.42 -9.59
N SER A 54 -14.04 15.15 -8.48
CA SER A 54 -14.86 16.36 -8.36
C SER A 54 -14.46 17.45 -9.38
N LEU A 55 -13.15 17.64 -9.61
CA LEU A 55 -12.66 18.59 -10.60
C LEU A 55 -12.97 18.14 -12.02
N GLU A 56 -12.79 16.86 -12.34
CA GLU A 56 -13.08 16.31 -13.67
C GLU A 56 -14.55 16.45 -14.02
N ARG A 57 -15.46 16.10 -13.10
CA ARG A 57 -16.90 16.30 -13.28
C ARG A 57 -17.24 17.77 -13.50
N ARG A 58 -16.72 18.66 -12.65
CA ARG A 58 -16.99 20.10 -12.76
C ARG A 58 -16.47 20.68 -14.07
N ILE A 59 -15.29 20.26 -14.54
CA ILE A 59 -14.74 20.70 -15.83
C ILE A 59 -15.65 20.22 -16.96
N GLN A 60 -16.07 18.96 -16.93
CA GLN A 60 -16.96 18.38 -17.94
C GLN A 60 -18.33 19.07 -17.98
N ASP A 61 -18.88 19.45 -16.82
CA ASP A 61 -20.13 20.20 -16.73
C ASP A 61 -19.97 21.60 -17.33
N MET A 62 -18.87 22.30 -17.01
CA MET A 62 -18.56 23.60 -17.62
C MET A 62 -18.39 23.44 -19.14
N GLU A 63 -17.58 22.50 -19.63
CA GLU A 63 -17.33 22.31 -21.07
C GLU A 63 -18.60 22.04 -21.90
N GLN A 64 -19.68 21.52 -21.29
CA GLN A 64 -20.97 21.31 -21.95
C GLN A 64 -21.82 22.58 -22.09
N GLU A 65 -21.56 23.62 -21.30
CA GLU A 65 -22.31 24.88 -21.37
C GLU A 65 -21.88 25.67 -22.62
N LEU A 66 -22.77 25.78 -23.62
CA LEU A 66 -22.47 26.32 -24.96
C LEU A 66 -22.05 27.81 -25.00
N SER A 67 -22.25 28.58 -23.93
CA SER A 67 -21.96 30.02 -23.89
C SER A 67 -21.11 30.35 -22.68
N HIS A 68 -19.79 30.36 -22.87
CA HIS A 68 -18.86 30.82 -21.85
C HIS A 68 -18.55 32.31 -21.97
N GLY A 69 -18.98 33.07 -20.98
CA GLY A 69 -18.43 34.40 -20.71
C GLY A 69 -16.93 34.34 -20.39
N PRO A 70 -16.20 35.47 -20.47
CA PRO A 70 -14.76 35.51 -20.19
C PRO A 70 -14.41 35.02 -18.77
N GLN A 71 -15.27 35.26 -17.78
CA GLN A 71 -15.05 34.78 -16.40
C GLN A 71 -15.18 33.26 -16.24
N GLU A 72 -16.09 32.63 -17.00
CA GLU A 72 -16.26 31.17 -16.99
C GLU A 72 -15.06 30.49 -17.66
N ARG A 73 -14.54 31.08 -18.74
CA ARG A 73 -13.28 30.62 -19.37
C ARG A 73 -12.10 30.67 -18.40
N ASP A 74 -11.92 31.75 -17.65
CA ASP A 74 -10.86 31.86 -16.64
C ASP A 74 -11.03 30.82 -15.53
N THR A 75 -12.27 30.56 -15.12
CA THR A 75 -12.60 29.55 -14.11
C THR A 75 -12.28 28.14 -14.60
N LEU A 76 -12.59 27.85 -15.87
CA LEU A 76 -12.25 26.59 -16.52
C LEU A 76 -10.73 26.39 -16.62
N ILE A 77 -9.98 27.42 -17.03
CA ILE A 77 -8.51 27.36 -17.09
C ILE A 77 -7.93 27.06 -15.69
N LYS A 78 -8.44 27.73 -14.65
CA LYS A 78 -8.00 27.49 -13.26
C LYS A 78 -8.36 26.09 -12.79
N ALA A 79 -9.57 25.60 -13.09
CA ALA A 79 -10.00 24.25 -12.73
C ALA A 79 -9.15 23.18 -13.43
N SER A 80 -8.90 23.33 -14.73
CA SER A 80 -8.02 22.44 -15.51
C SER A 80 -6.60 22.44 -15.00
N THR A 81 -6.04 23.61 -14.67
CA THR A 81 -4.72 23.71 -14.04
C THR A 81 -4.70 22.99 -12.69
N LYS A 82 -5.74 23.18 -11.86
CA LYS A 82 -5.85 22.51 -10.56
C LYS A 82 -5.95 20.98 -10.74
N ARG A 83 -6.72 20.48 -11.71
CA ARG A 83 -6.81 19.06 -12.06
C ARG A 83 -5.43 18.50 -12.39
N ASP A 84 -4.67 19.20 -13.23
CA ASP A 84 -3.33 18.74 -13.64
C ASP A 84 -2.33 18.73 -12.48
N VAL A 85 -2.40 19.73 -11.59
CA VAL A 85 -1.63 19.74 -10.34
C VAL A 85 -2.03 18.58 -9.43
N THR A 86 -3.32 18.32 -9.24
CA THR A 86 -3.82 17.19 -8.45
C THR A 86 -3.35 15.85 -9.03
N ARG A 87 -3.39 15.67 -10.36
CA ARG A 87 -2.88 14.46 -11.02
C ARG A 87 -1.38 14.24 -10.76
N ARG A 88 -0.58 15.30 -10.85
CA ARG A 88 0.86 15.22 -10.53
C ARG A 88 1.09 14.91 -9.05
N PHE A 89 0.28 15.47 -8.16
CA PHE A 89 0.35 15.20 -6.73
C PHE A 89 0.05 13.72 -6.42
N ILE A 90 -1.00 13.15 -7.03
CA ILE A 90 -1.33 11.72 -6.89
C ILE A 90 -0.17 10.85 -7.42
N ARG A 91 0.42 11.20 -8.57
CA ARG A 91 1.59 10.47 -9.08
C ARG A 91 2.76 10.52 -8.10
N ALA A 92 3.06 11.66 -7.49
CA ALA A 92 4.11 11.75 -6.49
C ALA A 92 3.87 10.84 -5.27
N ILE A 93 2.60 10.66 -4.86
CA ILE A 93 2.24 9.68 -3.82
C ILE A 93 2.51 8.26 -4.28
N GLN A 94 2.14 7.92 -5.52
CA GLN A 94 2.35 6.58 -6.08
C GLN A 94 3.85 6.27 -6.21
N ASP A 95 4.63 7.21 -6.73
CA ASP A 95 6.08 7.08 -6.88
C ASP A 95 6.75 6.87 -5.51
N GLU A 96 6.31 7.58 -4.46
CA GLU A 96 6.80 7.40 -3.09
C GLU A 96 6.41 6.03 -2.51
N GLN A 97 5.16 5.59 -2.72
CA GLN A 97 4.71 4.26 -2.28
C GLN A 97 5.48 3.14 -3.00
N GLU A 98 5.69 3.27 -4.30
CA GLU A 98 6.48 2.32 -5.09
C GLU A 98 7.94 2.30 -4.62
N HIS A 99 8.53 3.47 -4.35
CA HIS A 99 9.88 3.58 -3.82
C HIS A 99 10.03 2.84 -2.48
N ARG A 100 9.03 2.91 -1.60
CA ARG A 100 9.02 2.16 -0.33
C ARG A 100 8.87 0.66 -0.53
N GLN A 101 7.96 0.23 -1.41
CA GLN A 101 7.76 -1.19 -1.72
C GLN A 101 9.01 -1.82 -2.35
N ASN A 102 9.70 -1.07 -3.21
CA ASN A 102 10.92 -1.50 -3.87
C ASN A 102 12.18 -1.28 -3.04
N ASN A 103 12.07 -0.83 -1.78
CA ASN A 103 13.22 -0.57 -0.94
C ASN A 103 14.01 -1.88 -0.69
N PRO A 104 15.25 -2.00 -1.20
CA PRO A 104 16.02 -3.23 -1.09
C PRO A 104 16.37 -3.57 0.36
N ALA A 105 16.50 -2.57 1.24
CA ALA A 105 16.74 -2.80 2.66
C ALA A 105 15.53 -3.44 3.34
N LEU A 106 14.30 -3.00 3.02
CA LEU A 106 13.08 -3.64 3.52
C LEU A 106 12.92 -5.05 2.95
N ARG A 107 13.21 -5.26 1.67
CA ARG A 107 13.13 -6.59 1.04
C ARG A 107 14.15 -7.57 1.62
N SER A 108 15.39 -7.13 1.82
CA SER A 108 16.44 -7.93 2.47
C SER A 108 16.09 -8.24 3.92
N ALA A 109 15.65 -7.23 4.67
CA ALA A 109 15.22 -7.41 6.06
C ALA A 109 14.05 -8.39 6.15
N ALA A 110 13.01 -8.28 5.32
CA ALA A 110 11.90 -9.22 5.29
C ALA A 110 12.33 -10.62 4.85
N GLY A 111 13.20 -10.71 3.84
CA GLY A 111 13.72 -11.98 3.32
C GLY A 111 14.53 -12.78 4.34
N GLU A 112 15.22 -12.13 5.26
CA GLU A 112 15.96 -12.82 6.32
C GLU A 112 15.17 -12.94 7.63
N SER A 113 14.47 -11.87 8.05
CA SER A 113 13.83 -11.82 9.36
C SER A 113 12.63 -12.77 9.48
N LEU A 114 11.81 -12.89 8.44
CA LEU A 114 10.62 -13.72 8.48
C LEU A 114 10.97 -15.23 8.49
N PRO A 115 11.85 -15.73 7.61
CA PRO A 115 12.32 -17.11 7.72
C PRO A 115 13.10 -17.37 9.03
N ARG A 116 13.92 -16.43 9.50
CA ARG A 116 14.62 -16.58 10.79
C ARG A 116 13.64 -16.66 11.97
N THR A 117 12.64 -15.78 12.04
CA THR A 117 11.63 -15.83 13.11
C THR A 117 10.79 -17.10 13.02
N PHE A 118 10.43 -17.56 11.82
CA PHE A 118 9.73 -18.82 11.66
C PHE A 118 10.56 -20.01 12.15
N LEU A 119 11.84 -20.08 11.77
CA LEU A 119 12.77 -21.12 12.24
C LEU A 119 12.98 -21.06 13.76
N GLU A 120 13.08 -19.86 14.34
CA GLU A 120 13.20 -19.68 15.79
C GLU A 120 11.96 -20.19 16.52
N VAL A 121 10.76 -19.84 16.05
CA VAL A 121 9.50 -20.34 16.61
C VAL A 121 9.40 -21.86 16.45
N ALA A 122 9.77 -22.41 15.29
CA ALA A 122 9.75 -23.85 15.04
C ALA A 122 10.71 -24.60 15.99
N ARG A 123 11.92 -24.06 16.21
CA ARG A 123 12.90 -24.59 17.16
C ARG A 123 12.35 -24.66 18.58
N HIS A 124 11.54 -23.67 18.99
CA HIS A 124 10.91 -23.66 20.32
C HIS A 124 9.67 -24.56 20.44
N ARG A 125 9.02 -24.91 19.34
CA ARG A 125 7.75 -25.66 19.33
C ARG A 125 7.91 -27.14 19.01
N LEU A 126 9.00 -27.52 18.38
CA LEU A 126 9.31 -28.90 18.04
C LEU A 126 10.37 -29.47 19.01
N PRO A 127 10.29 -30.77 19.35
CA PRO A 127 11.41 -31.46 19.97
C PRO A 127 12.70 -31.27 19.15
N GLY A 128 13.83 -31.01 19.82
CA GLY A 128 15.09 -30.66 19.11
C GLY A 128 15.48 -31.65 18.01
N ALA A 129 15.36 -32.96 18.29
CA ALA A 129 15.66 -34.01 17.31
C ALA A 129 14.75 -34.01 16.07
N THR A 130 13.47 -33.66 16.22
CA THR A 130 12.55 -33.59 15.07
C THR A 130 12.78 -32.32 14.25
N PHE A 131 13.07 -31.19 14.90
CA PHE A 131 13.45 -29.95 14.23
C PHE A 131 14.72 -30.15 13.38
N ASP A 132 15.78 -30.70 13.97
CA ASP A 132 17.05 -30.90 13.28
C ASP A 132 16.92 -31.88 12.10
N SER A 133 16.12 -32.95 12.26
CA SER A 133 15.87 -33.92 11.17
C SER A 133 15.12 -33.27 10.00
N LEU A 134 14.07 -32.50 10.27
CA LEU A 134 13.30 -31.79 9.24
C LEU A 134 14.13 -30.70 8.56
N LEU A 135 14.95 -29.98 9.32
CA LEU A 135 15.85 -28.97 8.77
C LEU A 135 16.88 -29.61 7.82
N GLN A 136 17.49 -30.72 8.24
CA GLN A 136 18.45 -31.44 7.41
C GLN A 136 17.80 -32.01 6.14
N GLU A 137 16.59 -32.55 6.23
CA GLU A 137 15.82 -33.01 5.08
C GLU A 137 15.51 -31.87 4.10
N ALA A 138 15.02 -30.73 4.60
CA ALA A 138 14.73 -29.55 3.79
C ALA A 138 15.98 -29.02 3.08
N LEU A 139 17.12 -28.91 3.79
CA LEU A 139 18.40 -28.50 3.20
C LEU A 139 18.88 -29.48 2.12
N ALA A 140 18.73 -30.79 2.35
CA ALA A 140 19.06 -31.80 1.35
C ALA A 140 18.14 -31.76 0.12
N ALA A 141 16.85 -31.45 0.30
CA ALA A 141 15.92 -31.24 -0.80
C ALA A 141 16.27 -30.00 -1.64
N CYS A 142 16.63 -28.89 -0.99
CA CYS A 142 17.06 -27.67 -1.68
C CYS A 142 18.37 -27.86 -2.47
N ALA A 143 19.34 -28.59 -1.92
CA ALA A 143 20.58 -28.92 -2.63
C ALA A 143 20.30 -29.70 -3.93
N LYS A 144 19.42 -30.70 -3.87
CA LYS A 144 19.00 -31.48 -5.06
C LYS A 144 18.31 -30.63 -6.12
N GLN A 145 17.55 -29.59 -5.73
CA GLN A 145 16.91 -28.66 -6.66
C GLN A 145 17.92 -27.73 -7.36
N GLN A 146 19.01 -27.35 -6.69
CA GLN A 146 20.06 -26.53 -7.30
C GLN A 146 20.86 -27.33 -8.34
N ASP A 147 21.11 -28.62 -8.08
CA ASP A 147 21.84 -29.51 -8.99
C ASP A 147 21.03 -29.95 -10.23
N THR A 148 19.72 -29.75 -10.22
CA THR A 148 18.80 -30.18 -11.31
C THR A 148 18.27 -29.05 -12.18
N ALA A 149 18.69 -27.79 -11.96
CA ALA A 149 18.21 -26.65 -12.74
C ALA A 149 18.74 -26.66 -14.20
N PRO A 150 17.90 -26.81 -15.24
CA PRO A 150 18.23 -26.40 -16.60
C PRO A 150 17.93 -24.90 -16.76
N ALA A 151 18.52 -24.28 -17.80
CA ALA A 151 18.33 -22.88 -18.19
C ALA A 151 16.86 -22.39 -18.18
N PRO A 152 16.59 -21.08 -18.02
CA PRO A 152 15.25 -20.58 -17.71
C PRO A 152 14.34 -20.76 -18.92
N THR A 153 13.49 -21.77 -18.88
CA THR A 153 12.41 -21.95 -19.84
C THR A 153 11.09 -21.83 -19.09
N ARG A 154 10.40 -20.73 -19.41
CA ARG A 154 8.97 -20.44 -19.23
C ARG A 154 8.13 -21.58 -18.66
N LEU A 155 7.52 -21.33 -17.51
CA LEU A 155 6.55 -22.20 -16.83
C LEU A 155 5.32 -22.43 -17.73
N GLU A 156 5.16 -23.65 -18.24
CA GLU A 156 3.86 -24.20 -18.68
C GLU A 156 3.23 -24.92 -17.47
N PRO A 157 1.93 -24.75 -17.19
CA PRO A 157 1.29 -25.33 -16.02
C PRO A 157 1.05 -26.83 -16.24
N SER A 158 1.88 -27.66 -15.61
CA SER A 158 1.66 -29.10 -15.53
C SER A 158 0.43 -29.40 -14.68
N GLN A 159 -0.52 -30.13 -15.27
CA GLN A 159 -1.83 -30.47 -14.73
C GLN A 159 -1.74 -31.22 -13.38
N ASP A 160 -2.30 -30.60 -12.34
CA ASP A 160 -2.50 -31.20 -11.03
C ASP A 160 -3.37 -32.45 -11.11
N LYS A 161 -2.83 -33.58 -10.65
CA LYS A 161 -3.61 -34.79 -10.37
C LYS A 161 -4.38 -34.56 -9.07
N ILE A 162 -5.58 -34.02 -9.20
CA ILE A 162 -6.53 -33.82 -8.10
C ILE A 162 -7.00 -35.20 -7.61
N VAL A 163 -6.61 -35.59 -6.40
CA VAL A 163 -7.22 -36.71 -5.68
C VAL A 163 -8.41 -36.16 -4.89
N PRO A 164 -9.65 -36.64 -5.11
CA PRO A 164 -10.81 -36.14 -4.38
C PRO A 164 -10.79 -36.67 -2.94
N ILE A 165 -10.83 -35.74 -1.98
CA ILE A 165 -11.02 -36.03 -0.56
C ILE A 165 -12.46 -36.50 -0.37
N ARG A 166 -12.64 -37.77 0.03
CA ARG A 166 -13.94 -38.27 0.52
C ARG A 166 -14.32 -37.51 1.79
N ASN A 167 -15.45 -36.82 1.72
CA ASN A 167 -16.05 -36.12 2.85
C ASN A 167 -16.94 -37.11 3.61
N ASP A 168 -16.34 -37.98 4.42
CA ASP A 168 -17.08 -38.76 5.42
C ASP A 168 -17.26 -37.87 6.65
N GLY A 169 -18.49 -37.36 6.80
CA GLY A 169 -18.87 -36.52 7.93
C GLY A 169 -18.93 -37.35 9.21
N ASP A 170 -18.01 -37.08 10.14
CA ASP A 170 -18.18 -37.40 11.54
C ASP A 170 -17.67 -36.21 12.37
N SER A 171 -18.59 -35.29 12.66
CA SER A 171 -18.34 -34.09 13.44
C SER A 171 -18.30 -34.47 14.93
N LEU A 172 -17.09 -34.62 15.49
CA LEU A 172 -16.92 -34.86 16.93
C LEU A 172 -17.17 -33.55 17.73
N PRO A 173 -17.93 -33.60 18.85
CA PRO A 173 -18.30 -32.40 19.59
C PRO A 173 -17.11 -31.83 20.37
N VAL A 174 -16.81 -30.55 20.13
CA VAL A 174 -15.85 -29.75 20.90
C VAL A 174 -16.45 -29.46 22.28
N VAL A 175 -15.92 -30.13 23.31
CA VAL A 175 -16.21 -29.80 24.71
C VAL A 175 -15.30 -28.65 25.12
N VAL A 176 -15.86 -27.46 25.25
CA VAL A 176 -15.20 -26.32 25.89
C VAL A 176 -15.41 -26.45 27.39
N SER A 177 -14.37 -26.81 28.13
CA SER A 177 -14.38 -26.71 29.59
C SER A 177 -14.28 -25.22 30.00
N PRO A 178 -15.23 -24.66 30.77
CA PRO A 178 -15.13 -23.29 31.26
C PRO A 178 -14.02 -23.17 32.33
N ALA A 179 -13.38 -22.00 32.34
CA ALA A 179 -12.30 -21.61 33.26
C ALA A 179 -12.75 -21.54 34.73
N PRO A 180 -11.83 -21.73 35.72
CA PRO A 180 -12.19 -21.68 37.13
C PRO A 180 -12.50 -20.24 37.57
N GLU A 181 -13.70 -20.05 38.12
CA GLU A 181 -14.10 -18.82 38.80
C GLU A 181 -13.38 -18.72 40.15
N SER A 182 -12.63 -17.63 40.34
CA SER A 182 -12.08 -17.25 41.64
C SER A 182 -13.10 -16.38 42.38
N ALA A 183 -13.66 -16.87 43.48
CA ALA A 183 -14.18 -16.08 44.60
C ALA A 183 -14.46 -17.04 45.77
N SER A 184 -13.68 -17.02 46.85
CA SER A 184 -13.87 -16.15 48.02
C SER A 184 -14.90 -16.73 48.99
N GLU A 185 -14.44 -17.30 50.11
CA GLU A 185 -15.25 -17.37 51.33
C GLU A 185 -14.38 -17.03 52.54
N ALA A 186 -15.00 -16.26 53.42
CA ALA A 186 -14.47 -15.58 54.60
C ALA A 186 -14.23 -16.53 55.79
#